data_AF-A0A2S8ZPA5-F1
#
_entry.id   AF-A0A2S8ZPA5-F1
#
_cell.length_a   1.000
_cell.length_b   1.000
_cell.length_c   1.000
_cell.angle_alpha   90.00
_cell.angle_beta   90.00
_cell.angle_gamma   90.00
#
_symmetry.space_group_name_H-M   'P 1'
#
loop_
_entity.id
_entity.type
_entity.pdbx_description
1 polymer ?
#
loop_
_entity_poly.entity_id
_entity_poly.type
_entity_poly.pdbx_seq_one_letter_code
_entity_poly.pdbx_strand_id
1 'polypeptide(L)' 'MKKTVLLGALLIAGVVSAFPFRTSCGKVLQVSQTIADHMSQNQLAGYLTDLNGETCPQHAGSTVVTVIYSH' A
#
# COMPACT_ATOMS: atom_id res chain seq x y z
N MET A 1 6.38 4.23 -41.68
CA MET A 1 6.08 3.18 -40.67
C MET A 1 6.86 3.47 -39.39
N LYS A 2 6.23 4.00 -38.33
CA LYS A 2 6.84 4.25 -36.99
C LYS A 2 5.82 4.28 -35.81
N LYS A 3 4.60 3.74 -35.99
CA LYS A 3 3.49 3.95 -35.02
C LYS A 3 3.24 2.79 -34.04
N THR A 4 4.02 1.72 -34.09
CA THR A 4 3.76 0.48 -33.32
C THR A 4 4.41 0.43 -31.94
N VAL A 5 5.26 1.40 -31.57
CA VAL A 5 6.03 1.32 -30.31
C VAL A 5 5.26 1.84 -29.09
N LEU A 6 4.24 2.69 -29.28
CA LEU A 6 3.53 3.30 -28.13
C LEU A 6 2.54 2.36 -27.42
N LEU A 7 2.04 1.30 -28.08
CA LEU A 7 1.09 0.38 -27.42
C LEU A 7 1.76 -0.57 -26.43
N GLY A 8 3.05 -0.88 -26.61
CA GLY A 8 3.77 -1.78 -25.70
C GLY A 8 4.02 -1.16 -24.32
N ALA A 9 4.26 0.16 -24.26
CA ALA A 9 4.59 0.84 -23.01
C ALA A 9 3.39 1.00 -22.05
N LEU A 10 2.17 1.05 -22.57
CA LEU A 10 0.96 1.25 -21.75
C LEU A 10 0.56 -0.02 -20.97
N LEU A 11 0.99 -1.20 -21.44
CA LEU A 11 0.69 -2.49 -20.79
C LEU A 11 1.67 -2.84 -19.67
N ILE A 12 2.85 -2.20 -19.62
CA ILE A 12 3.87 -2.46 -18.59
C ILE A 12 3.56 -1.66 -17.30
N ALA A 13 2.78 -0.59 -17.40
CA ALA A 13 2.31 0.18 -16.25
C ALA A 13 1.15 -0.49 -15.48
N GLY A 14 0.63 -1.62 -15.98
CA GLY A 14 -0.67 -2.16 -15.58
C GLY A 14 -0.72 -3.03 -14.32
N VAL A 15 0.40 -3.44 -13.72
CA VAL A 15 0.37 -4.41 -12.61
C VAL A 15 1.41 -4.10 -11.53
N VAL A 16 1.40 -2.89 -10.98
CA VAL A 16 1.83 -2.74 -9.59
C VAL A 16 0.58 -2.86 -8.75
N SER A 17 0.22 -4.10 -8.44
CA SER A 17 -0.94 -4.37 -7.59
C SER A 17 -0.63 -3.74 -6.24
N ALA A 18 -1.26 -2.60 -5.92
CA ALA A 18 -1.09 -1.88 -4.67
C ALA A 18 -2.47 -1.64 -4.08
N PHE A 19 -2.62 -1.74 -2.76
CA PHE A 19 -3.87 -1.45 -2.08
C PHE A 19 -3.77 -0.12 -1.32
N PRO A 20 -4.86 0.66 -1.29
CA PRO A 20 -4.89 1.92 -0.55
C PRO A 20 -4.97 1.64 0.95
N PHE A 21 -4.00 2.16 1.71
CA PHE A 21 -4.01 2.18 3.16
C PHE A 21 -4.31 3.61 3.65
N ARG A 22 -5.38 3.77 4.45
CA ARG A 22 -5.71 5.05 5.09
C ARG A 22 -5.02 5.15 6.44
N THR A 23 -4.17 6.16 6.61
CA THR A 23 -3.52 6.47 7.88
C THR A 23 -4.46 7.21 8.83
N SER A 24 -4.13 7.24 10.12
CA SER A 24 -4.90 7.90 11.17
C SER A 24 -4.98 9.42 10.99
N CYS A 25 -4.00 10.04 10.34
CA CYS A 25 -4.03 11.45 9.97
C CYS A 25 -4.74 11.73 8.62
N GLY A 26 -5.44 10.73 8.06
CA GLY A 26 -6.28 10.87 6.87
C GLY A 26 -5.53 10.81 5.53
N LYS A 27 -4.24 10.47 5.52
CA LYS A 27 -3.49 10.28 4.27
C LYS A 27 -3.76 8.89 3.70
N VAL A 28 -3.71 8.77 2.38
CA VAL A 28 -3.82 7.49 1.68
C VAL A 28 -2.44 7.13 1.14
N LEU A 29 -1.91 6.00 1.58
CA LEU A 29 -0.66 5.42 1.08
C LEU A 29 -1.01 4.27 0.12
N GLN A 30 -0.25 4.15 -0.97
CA GLN A 30 -0.35 3.00 -1.85
C GLN A 30 0.66 1.96 -1.37
N VAL A 31 0.16 0.88 -0.76
CA VAL A 31 0.99 -0.21 -0.25
C VAL A 31 1.09 -1.29 -1.31
N SER A 32 2.31 -1.68 -1.69
CA SER A 32 2.51 -2.71 -2.71
C SER A 32 1.98 -4.06 -2.22
N GLN A 33 1.05 -4.66 -2.97
CA GLN A 33 0.59 -6.03 -2.69
C GLN A 33 1.72 -7.04 -2.83
N THR A 34 2.72 -6.82 -3.69
CA THR A 34 3.86 -7.75 -3.78
C THR A 34 4.62 -7.91 -2.46
N ILE A 35 4.57 -6.90 -1.60
CA ILE A 35 5.17 -6.93 -0.27
C ILE A 35 4.20 -7.58 0.73
N ALA A 36 2.90 -7.26 0.63
CA ALA A 36 1.87 -7.76 1.53
C ALA A 36 1.45 -9.23 1.28
N ASP A 37 1.56 -9.73 0.05
CA ASP A 37 1.14 -11.09 -0.36
C ASP A 37 1.95 -12.19 0.35
N HIS A 38 3.19 -11.88 0.70
CA HIS A 38 4.08 -12.78 1.44
C HIS A 38 4.08 -12.54 2.96
N MET A 39 3.22 -11.65 3.48
CA MET A 39 3.11 -11.37 4.92
C MET A 39 1.93 -12.12 5.54
N SER A 40 2.15 -12.71 6.72
CA SER A 40 1.02 -13.10 7.57
C SER A 40 0.22 -11.86 8.02
N GLN A 41 -1.04 -12.03 8.41
CA GLN A 41 -1.87 -10.90 8.88
C GLN A 41 -1.20 -10.10 10.00
N ASN A 42 -0.51 -10.78 10.93
CA ASN A 42 0.20 -10.11 12.02
C ASN A 42 1.38 -9.26 11.52
N GLN A 43 2.13 -9.77 10.54
CA GLN A 43 3.23 -9.01 9.91
C GLN A 43 2.71 -7.82 9.12
N LEU A 44 1.61 -8.01 8.38
CA LEU A 44 0.96 -6.96 7.63
C LEU A 44 0.41 -5.87 8.56
N ALA A 45 -0.25 -6.24 9.65
CA ALA A 45 -0.76 -5.30 10.64
C ALA A 45 0.36 -4.49 11.31
N GLY A 46 1.49 -5.14 11.64
CA GLY A 46 2.69 -4.46 12.15
C GLY A 46 3.25 -3.46 11.14
N TYR A 47 3.47 -3.91 9.91
CA TYR A 47 3.98 -3.05 8.83
C TYR A 47 3.10 -1.82 8.57
N LEU A 48 1.77 -1.99 8.53
CA LEU A 48 0.83 -0.89 8.36
C LEU A 48 0.81 0.05 9.57
N THR A 49 1.05 -0.47 10.77
CA THR A 49 1.17 0.33 12.00
C THR A 49 2.44 1.19 11.97
N ASP A 50 3.56 0.63 11.52
CA ASP A 50 4.83 1.35 11.37
C ASP A 50 4.70 2.48 10.33
N LEU A 51 4.15 2.17 9.15
CA LEU A 51 3.87 3.17 8.11
C LEU A 51 2.97 4.30 8.62
N ASN A 52 1.99 3.97 9.45
CA ASN A 52 1.12 4.95 10.08
C ASN A 52 1.88 5.85 11.05
N GLY A 53 2.75 5.27 11.89
CA GLY A 53 3.60 6.00 12.83
C GLY A 53 4.57 6.95 12.12
N GLU A 54 5.22 6.51 11.05
CA GLU A 54 6.13 7.33 10.24
C GLU A 54 5.39 8.48 9.53
N THR A 55 4.19 8.19 8.99
CA THR A 55 3.43 9.17 8.22
C THR A 55 2.67 10.17 9.11
N CYS A 56 2.30 9.73 10.31
CA CYS A 56 1.51 10.49 11.27
C CYS A 56 2.19 10.51 12.65
N PRO A 57 3.33 11.23 12.80
CA PRO A 57 4.11 11.24 14.06
C PRO A 57 3.31 11.79 15.25
N GLN A 58 2.30 12.63 14.98
CA GLN A 58 1.32 13.11 15.96
C GLN A 58 0.50 12.01 16.65
N HIS A 59 0.53 10.79 16.10
CA HIS A 59 -0.14 9.60 16.63
C HIS A 59 0.83 8.45 16.95
N ALA A 60 2.15 8.71 16.99
CA ALA A 60 3.19 7.67 17.17
C ALA A 60 3.13 6.92 18.52
N GLY A 61 2.29 7.36 19.46
CA GLY A 61 2.01 6.68 20.73
C GLY A 61 0.55 6.25 20.93
N SER A 62 -0.30 6.40 19.90
CA SER A 62 -1.70 5.98 19.94
C SER A 62 -1.85 4.53 19.49
N THR A 63 -2.79 3.81 20.10
CA THR A 63 -3.16 2.47 19.64
C THR A 63 -3.77 2.55 18.24
N VAL A 64 -3.01 2.14 17.22
CA VAL A 64 -3.48 2.09 15.84
C VAL A 64 -4.23 0.78 15.65
N VAL A 65 -5.54 0.86 15.41
CA VAL A 65 -6.36 -0.30 15.06
C VAL A 65 -6.36 -0.46 13.55
N THR A 66 -5.55 -1.40 13.05
CA THR A 66 -5.50 -1.73 11.62
C THR A 66 -6.57 -2.75 11.30
N VAL A 67 -7.63 -2.32 10.60
CA VAL A 67 -8.69 -3.22 10.12
C VAL A 67 -8.35 -3.68 8.70
N ILE A 68 -8.06 -4.98 8.57
CA ILE A 68 -7.77 -5.61 7.28
C ILE A 68 -9.04 -6.34 6.82
N TYR A 69 -9.62 -5.89 5.70
CA TYR A 69 -10.75 -6.58 5.07
C TYR A 69 -10.20 -7.58 4.05
N SER A 70 -10.50 -8.86 4.24
CA SER A 70 -10.28 -9.94 3.27
C SER A 70 -11.63 -10.50 2.84
N HIS A 71 -11.87 -10.60 1.53
CA HIS A 71 -13.04 -11.28 0.95
C HIS A 71 -12.76 -12.76 0.70
#